data_AF-A0A5B7BUA0-F1
#
_entry.id   AF-A0A5B7BUA0-F1
#
_cell.length_a   1.000
_cell.length_b   1.000
_cell.length_c   1.000
_cell.angle_alpha   90.00
_cell.angle_beta   90.00
_cell.angle_gamma   90.00
#
_symmetry.space_group_name_H-M   'P 1'
#
loop_
_entity.id
_entity.type
_entity.pdbx_description
1 polymer ?
#
loop_
_entity_poly.entity_id
_entity_poly.type
_entity_poly.pdbx_seq_one_letter_code
_entity_poly.pdbx_strand_id
1 'polypeptide(L)'
;TYVRNKKKACEFVGINSHEVHLPKDSTEQEVLKYISGFNDDPSVHGILVQLPLPSQHMNEQNILNAVCIEKDVDGFHPLNIGRLAMRDREPLFVPCTPKGCIELLHRYGVDVK
;
A
#
# COMPACT_ATOMS: atom_id res chain seq x y z
N THR A 1 9.79 -13.30 3.13
CA THR A 1 8.63 -14.23 3.02
C THR A 1 7.38 -13.52 2.51
N TYR A 2 6.99 -12.36 3.07
CA TYR A 2 5.81 -11.58 2.63
C TYR A 2 5.87 -11.07 1.18
N VAL A 3 6.91 -10.31 0.81
CA VAL A 3 7.07 -9.75 -0.56
C VAL A 3 7.04 -10.85 -1.62
N ARG A 4 7.76 -11.95 -1.37
CA ARG A 4 7.74 -13.13 -2.24
C ARG A 4 6.34 -13.70 -2.45
N ASN A 5 5.51 -13.76 -1.42
CA ASN A 5 4.14 -14.27 -1.53
C ASN A 5 3.25 -13.30 -2.31
N LYS A 6 3.40 -11.98 -2.10
CA LYS A 6 2.71 -10.95 -2.89
C LYS A 6 3.03 -11.12 -4.39
N LYS A 7 4.31 -11.28 -4.72
CA LYS A 7 4.76 -11.49 -6.12
C LYS A 7 4.13 -12.73 -6.76
N LYS A 8 4.16 -13.87 -6.05
CA LYS A 8 3.52 -15.11 -6.52
C LYS A 8 2.02 -14.95 -6.73
N ALA A 9 1.34 -14.22 -5.83
CA ALA A 9 -0.09 -13.95 -5.97
C ALA A 9 -0.36 -13.07 -7.20
N CYS A 10 0.42 -12.01 -7.41
CA CYS A 10 0.31 -11.16 -8.61
C CYS A 10 0.49 -11.98 -9.89
N GLU A 11 1.54 -12.80 -9.96
CA GLU A 11 1.79 -13.69 -11.11
C GLU A 11 0.62 -14.64 -11.36
N PHE A 12 0.10 -15.27 -10.29
CA PHE A 12 -1.02 -16.20 -10.38
C PHE A 12 -2.30 -15.56 -10.95
N VAL A 13 -2.55 -14.28 -10.67
CA VAL A 13 -3.73 -13.55 -11.19
C VAL A 13 -3.42 -12.70 -12.44
N GLY A 14 -2.22 -12.82 -13.01
CA GLY A 14 -1.83 -12.08 -14.22
C GLY A 14 -1.53 -10.59 -14.02
N ILE A 15 -1.25 -10.16 -12.78
CA ILE A 15 -0.81 -8.80 -12.47
C ILE A 15 0.71 -8.70 -12.67
N ASN A 16 1.13 -7.75 -13.51
CA ASN A 16 2.53 -7.39 -13.64
C ASN A 16 3.03 -6.71 -12.34
N SER A 17 4.09 -7.25 -11.73
CA SER A 17 4.63 -6.79 -10.46
C SER A 17 6.08 -6.35 -10.61
N HIS A 18 6.33 -5.08 -10.31
CA HIS A 18 7.66 -4.49 -10.25
C HIS A 18 8.15 -4.41 -8.80
N GLU A 19 9.40 -4.78 -8.56
CA GLU A 19 10.03 -4.74 -7.24
C GLU A 19 11.29 -3.88 -7.31
N VAL A 20 11.41 -2.92 -6.39
CA VAL A 20 12.62 -2.13 -6.18
C VAL A 20 13.20 -2.55 -4.84
N HIS A 21 14.36 -3.19 -4.88
CA HIS A 21 15.10 -3.59 -3.68
C HIS A 21 16.22 -2.58 -3.40
N LEU A 22 16.05 -1.78 -2.35
CA LEU A 22 17.04 -0.77 -1.96
C LEU A 22 17.93 -1.29 -0.83
N PRO A 23 19.24 -0.95 -0.84
CA PRO A 23 20.12 -1.15 0.30
C PRO A 23 19.60 -0.52 1.59
N LYS A 24 20.02 -1.07 2.74
CA LYS A 24 19.59 -0.59 4.07
C LYS A 24 20.08 0.83 4.38
N ASP A 25 21.18 1.24 3.76
CA ASP A 25 21.81 2.55 3.88
C ASP A 25 21.31 3.56 2.83
N SER A 26 20.33 3.18 2.01
CA SER A 26 19.67 4.12 1.11
C SER A 26 19.03 5.28 1.88
N THR A 27 19.06 6.44 1.25
CA THR A 27 18.49 7.66 1.80
C THR A 27 16.98 7.72 1.57
N GLU A 28 16.28 8.48 2.41
CA GLU A 28 14.87 8.79 2.20
C GLU A 28 14.61 9.42 0.82
N GLN A 29 15.53 10.28 0.34
CA GLN A 29 15.42 10.92 -0.97
C GLN A 29 15.47 9.92 -2.13
N GLU A 30 16.26 8.84 -2.00
CA GLU A 30 16.28 7.78 -3.01
C GLU A 30 14.94 7.06 -3.07
N VAL A 31 14.35 6.73 -1.91
CA VAL A 31 13.00 6.12 -1.83
C VAL A 31 11.95 7.03 -2.49
N LEU A 32 11.96 8.32 -2.14
CA LEU A 32 11.04 9.32 -2.69
C LEU A 32 11.19 9.48 -4.22
N LYS A 33 12.40 9.35 -4.75
CA LYS A 33 12.64 9.40 -6.19
C LYS A 33 11.97 8.23 -6.92
N TYR A 34 12.04 7.02 -6.37
CA TYR A 34 11.34 5.86 -6.95
C TYR A 34 9.82 6.01 -6.87
N ILE A 35 9.29 6.47 -5.73
CA ILE A 35 7.85 6.72 -5.56
C ILE A 35 7.36 7.74 -6.58
N SER A 36 8.09 8.85 -6.75
CA SER A 36 7.78 9.87 -7.74
C SER A 36 7.74 9.29 -9.17
N GLY A 37 8.75 8.50 -9.56
CA GLY A 37 8.76 7.82 -10.85
C GLY A 37 7.55 6.90 -11.05
N PHE A 38 7.14 6.15 -10.03
CA PHE A 38 5.96 5.29 -10.10
C PHE A 38 4.63 6.05 -10.07
N ASN A 39 4.57 7.19 -9.40
CA ASN A 39 3.41 8.08 -9.43
C ASN A 39 3.18 8.62 -10.85
N ASP A 40 4.24 9.01 -11.54
CA ASP A 40 4.17 9.58 -12.89
C ASP A 40 4.00 8.53 -14.00
N ASP A 41 4.33 7.26 -13.74
CA ASP A 41 4.23 6.19 -14.74
C ASP A 41 2.77 5.71 -14.94
N PRO A 42 2.16 5.91 -16.13
CA PRO A 42 0.78 5.48 -16.39
C PRO A 42 0.61 3.96 -16.47
N SER A 43 1.70 3.18 -16.61
CA SER A 43 1.65 1.72 -16.57
C SER A 43 1.59 1.14 -15.15
N VAL A 44 1.86 1.98 -14.14
CA VAL A 44 1.79 1.59 -12.72
C VAL A 44 0.44 1.99 -12.13
N HIS A 45 -0.35 1.00 -11.75
CA HIS A 45 -1.70 1.20 -11.20
C HIS A 45 -1.75 1.22 -9.67
N GLY A 46 -0.68 0.79 -9.00
CA GLY A 46 -0.63 0.67 -7.55
C GLY A 46 0.79 0.58 -7.02
N ILE A 47 1.03 1.23 -5.89
CA ILE A 47 2.32 1.32 -5.21
C ILE A 47 2.14 0.83 -3.79
N LEU A 48 3.05 -0.05 -3.38
CA LEU A 48 3.13 -0.59 -2.04
C LEU A 48 4.52 -0.33 -1.47
N VAL A 49 4.59 0.26 -0.28
CA VAL A 49 5.85 0.44 0.46
C VAL A 49 5.94 -0.62 1.55
N GLN A 50 6.95 -1.49 1.48
CA GLN A 50 7.09 -2.56 2.46
C GLN A 50 7.65 -2.04 3.79
N LEU A 51 6.85 -2.18 4.84
CA LEU A 51 7.19 -1.79 6.22
C LEU A 51 7.76 -2.96 7.06
N PRO A 52 8.49 -2.68 8.17
CA PRO A 52 8.92 -1.36 8.63
C PRO A 52 10.11 -0.81 7.83
N LEU A 53 10.21 0.51 7.74
CA LEU A 53 11.38 1.18 7.17
C LEU A 53 12.46 1.43 8.25
N PRO A 54 13.75 1.60 7.87
CA PRO A 54 14.81 1.98 8.80
C PRO A 54 14.56 3.33 9.49
N SER A 55 14.10 3.31 10.74
CA SER A 55 13.70 4.51 11.48
C SER A 55 14.86 5.45 11.86
N GLN A 56 16.11 5.02 11.73
CA GLN A 56 17.27 5.85 12.08
C GLN A 56 17.49 7.01 11.09
N HIS A 57 17.04 6.87 9.84
CA HIS A 57 17.32 7.82 8.76
C HIS A 57 16.15 7.99 7.77
N MET A 58 14.97 7.44 8.08
CA MET A 58 13.77 7.58 7.26
C MET A 58 12.56 7.96 8.10
N ASN A 59 11.77 8.90 7.60
CA ASN A 59 10.46 9.24 8.07
C ASN A 59 9.41 8.43 7.29
N GLU A 60 8.89 7.37 7.93
CA GLU A 60 7.87 6.48 7.34
C GLU A 60 6.63 7.25 6.88
N GLN A 61 6.14 8.21 7.66
CA GLN A 61 4.95 8.99 7.31
C GLN A 61 5.19 9.84 6.06
N ASN A 62 6.38 10.44 5.91
CA ASN A 62 6.72 11.22 4.72
C ASN A 62 6.74 10.34 3.47
N ILE A 63 7.35 9.15 3.58
CA ILE A 63 7.43 8.18 2.48
C ILE A 63 6.03 7.69 2.08
N LEU A 64 5.19 7.32 3.05
CA LEU A 64 3.82 6.85 2.78
C LEU A 64 2.95 7.96 2.17
N ASN A 65 3.09 9.20 2.64
CA ASN A 65 2.35 10.35 2.11
C ASN A 65 2.78 10.75 0.68
N ALA A 66 3.97 10.34 0.24
CA ALA A 66 4.46 10.62 -1.11
C ALA A 66 3.77 9.76 -2.18
N VAL A 67 3.10 8.67 -1.80
CA VAL A 67 2.34 7.83 -2.74
C VAL A 67 1.05 8.55 -3.12
N CYS A 68 0.80 8.71 -4.43
CA CYS A 68 -0.44 9.29 -4.92
C CYS A 68 -1.65 8.48 -4.42
N ILE A 69 -2.71 9.16 -3.99
CA ILE A 69 -3.87 8.51 -3.40
C ILE A 69 -4.54 7.51 -4.37
N GLU A 70 -4.48 7.77 -5.67
CA GLU A 70 -5.01 6.91 -6.73
C GLU A 70 -4.22 5.62 -6.92
N LYS A 71 -3.00 5.56 -6.36
CA LYS A 71 -2.09 4.40 -6.43
C LYS A 71 -1.78 3.80 -5.05
N ASP A 72 -2.34 4.33 -3.97
CA ASP A 72 -2.10 3.87 -2.59
C ASP A 72 -2.85 2.58 -2.26
N VAL A 73 -2.41 1.44 -2.80
CA VAL A 73 -3.11 0.15 -2.65
C VAL A 73 -3.09 -0.40 -1.22
N ASP A 74 -2.22 0.12 -0.35
CA ASP A 74 -2.23 -0.20 1.09
C ASP A 74 -3.22 0.65 1.88
N GLY A 75 -3.76 1.73 1.30
CA GLY A 75 -4.77 2.58 1.93
C GLY A 75 -4.26 3.41 3.10
N PHE A 76 -2.96 3.73 3.14
CA PHE A 76 -2.32 4.48 4.24
C PHE A 76 -2.29 5.99 4.02
N HIS A 77 -2.61 6.48 2.82
CA HIS A 77 -2.72 7.90 2.56
C HIS A 77 -3.74 8.51 3.54
N PRO A 78 -3.45 9.66 4.20
CA PRO A 78 -4.30 10.23 5.23
C PRO A 78 -5.75 10.45 4.79
N LEU A 79 -5.96 10.77 3.52
CA LEU A 79 -7.31 10.91 2.94
C LEU A 79 -8.06 9.57 2.78
N ASN A 80 -7.38 8.45 2.51
CA ASN A 80 -8.00 7.12 2.52
C ASN A 80 -8.42 6.75 3.95
N ILE A 81 -7.54 6.92 4.93
CA ILE A 81 -7.84 6.67 6.35
C ILE A 81 -8.97 7.59 6.86
N GLY A 82 -8.92 8.87 6.51
CA GLY A 82 -9.95 9.84 6.88
C GLY A 82 -11.31 9.48 6.29
N ARG A 83 -11.37 9.10 5.00
CA ARG A 83 -12.61 8.63 4.36
C ARG A 83 -13.13 7.34 5.01
N LEU A 84 -12.25 6.39 5.33
CA LEU A 84 -12.62 5.14 6.01
C LEU A 84 -13.21 5.38 7.41
N ALA A 85 -12.73 6.39 8.14
CA ALA A 85 -13.20 6.70 9.49
C ALA A 85 -14.52 7.48 9.53
N MET A 86 -14.91 8.12 8.42
CA MET A 86 -16.13 8.90 8.32
C MET A 86 -17.30 8.04 7.84
N ARG A 87 -18.48 8.21 8.46
CA ARG A 87 -19.72 7.62 7.95
C ARG A 87 -20.06 8.20 6.57
N ASP A 88 -20.68 7.38 5.72
CA ASP A 88 -21.14 7.75 4.37
C ASP A 88 -20.04 8.29 3.44
N ARG A 89 -18.81 7.81 3.63
CA ARG A 89 -17.66 8.11 2.78
C ARG A 89 -16.98 6.82 2.36
N GLU A 90 -16.59 6.77 1.09
CA GLU A 90 -15.86 5.64 0.52
C GLU A 90 -14.39 6.04 0.26
N PRO A 91 -13.41 5.36 0.88
CA PRO A 91 -12.01 5.54 0.53
C PRO A 91 -11.70 4.93 -0.85
N LEU A 92 -10.63 5.37 -1.50
CA LEU A 92 -10.20 4.73 -2.76
C LEU A 92 -9.62 3.35 -2.49
N PHE A 93 -8.87 3.25 -1.40
CA PHE A 93 -8.28 2.00 -0.94
C PHE A 93 -8.50 1.83 0.55
N VAL A 94 -8.62 0.57 0.97
CA VAL A 94 -8.74 0.18 2.37
C VAL A 94 -7.56 -0.72 2.74
N PRO A 95 -7.01 -0.61 3.96
CA PRO A 95 -5.93 -1.49 4.38
C PRO A 95 -6.30 -2.97 4.25
N CYS A 96 -5.39 -3.75 3.68
CA CYS A 96 -5.69 -5.12 3.27
C CYS A 96 -6.02 -6.06 4.44
N THR A 97 -5.39 -5.87 5.60
CA THR A 97 -5.65 -6.69 6.80
C THR A 97 -7.08 -6.53 7.33
N PRO A 98 -7.60 -5.33 7.68
CA PRO A 98 -8.99 -5.19 8.11
C PRO A 98 -9.98 -5.58 7.01
N LYS A 99 -9.66 -5.31 5.72
CA LYS A 99 -10.47 -5.81 4.60
C LYS A 99 -10.59 -7.35 4.63
N GLY A 100 -9.48 -8.04 4.88
CA GLY A 100 -9.46 -9.49 5.05
C GLY A 100 -10.29 -9.97 6.24
N CYS A 101 -10.23 -9.28 7.39
CA CYS A 101 -11.07 -9.59 8.55
C CYS A 101 -12.56 -9.50 8.23
N ILE A 102 -12.99 -8.42 7.55
CA ILE A 102 -14.39 -8.24 7.14
C ILE A 102 -14.81 -9.32 6.13
N GLU A 103 -13.96 -9.64 5.16
CA GLU A 103 -14.21 -10.73 4.19
C GLU A 103 -14.40 -12.09 4.89
N LEU A 104 -13.63 -12.38 5.93
CA LEU A 104 -13.83 -13.59 6.74
C LEU A 104 -15.21 -13.57 7.42
N LEU A 105 -15.59 -12.49 8.10
CA LEU A 105 -16.91 -12.40 8.74
C LEU A 105 -18.05 -12.62 7.74
N HIS A 106 -17.96 -12.02 6.55
CA HIS A 106 -18.94 -12.22 5.49
C HIS A 106 -19.04 -13.68 5.04
N ARG A 107 -17.90 -14.37 4.82
CA ARG A 107 -17.90 -15.79 4.40
C ARG A 107 -18.51 -16.73 5.42
N TYR A 108 -18.41 -16.38 6.71
CA TYR A 108 -19.02 -17.15 7.80
C TYR A 108 -20.46 -16.71 8.13
N GLY A 109 -21.03 -15.76 7.37
CA GLY A 109 -22.40 -15.27 7.58
C GLY A 109 -22.58 -14.54 8.91
N VAL A 110 -21.52 -13.94 9.45
CA VAL A 110 -21.59 -13.16 10.70
C VAL A 110 -22.12 -11.76 10.36
N ASP A 111 -23.24 -11.39 10.97
CA ASP A 111 -23.83 -10.06 10.84
C ASP A 111 -22.96 -9.01 11.55
N VAL A 112 -22.54 -7.98 10.80
CA VAL A 112 -21.72 -6.88 11.30
C VAL A 112 -22.62 -5.65 11.37
N LYS A 113 -22.92 -5.22 12.60
CA LYS A 113 -23.83 -4.10 12.89
C LYS A 113 -23.13 -2.76 12.94
#